data_AF-A0A1Y1ZW18-F1
#
_entry.id   AF-A0A1Y1ZW18-F1
#
_cell.length_a   1.000
_cell.length_b   1.000
_cell.length_c   1.000
_cell.angle_alpha   90.00
_cell.angle_beta   90.00
_cell.angle_gamma   90.00
#
_symmetry.space_group_name_H-M   'P 1'
#
loop_
_entity.id
_entity.type
_entity.pdbx_description
1 polymer ?
#
loop_
_entity_poly.entity_id
_entity_poly.type
_entity_poly.pdbx_seq_one_letter_code
_entity_poly.pdbx_strand_id
1 'polypeptide(L)'
;MQAIIAFLSVSSSVASAIPTRAPPKLSARAAFEWTALGDSYASGIGSGVPDEPKKCFRYSEAYPRVIQDTDSIIPDHGSRVLNNIVSSGASVGDIRAHQFADEDTTDTMYGSRPKFGNPNIATLSLGGNDIGLQYLIDSCIYNFYPTVYSCDEARKDASAVVADPMLVDGISS
;
A
#
# COMPACT_ATOMS: atom_id res chain seq x y z
N MET A 1 -41.15 -58.54 -70.08
CA MET A 1 -40.23 -57.64 -69.37
C MET A 1 -41.00 -56.94 -68.28
N GLN A 2 -40.81 -57.31 -67.01
CA GLN A 2 -41.29 -56.54 -65.84
C GLN A 2 -40.07 -56.22 -64.99
N ALA A 3 -39.82 -54.93 -64.78
CA ALA A 3 -38.71 -54.43 -63.97
C ALA A 3 -39.18 -54.26 -62.53
N ILE A 4 -38.46 -54.90 -61.60
CA ILE A 4 -38.67 -54.79 -60.15
C ILE A 4 -37.82 -53.60 -59.66
N ILE A 5 -38.46 -52.58 -59.10
CA ILE A 5 -37.78 -51.42 -58.50
C ILE A 5 -37.65 -51.68 -57.00
N ALA A 6 -36.40 -51.79 -56.53
CA ALA A 6 -36.10 -51.91 -55.11
C ALA A 6 -35.97 -50.51 -54.47
N PHE A 7 -36.77 -50.25 -53.43
CA PHE A 7 -36.64 -49.04 -52.61
C PHE A 7 -35.65 -49.28 -51.47
N LEU A 8 -34.54 -48.54 -51.47
CA LEU A 8 -33.58 -48.48 -50.36
C LEU A 8 -33.98 -47.36 -49.40
N SER A 9 -34.35 -47.70 -48.17
CA SER A 9 -34.60 -46.73 -47.09
C SER A 9 -33.29 -46.35 -46.39
N VAL A 10 -32.92 -45.07 -46.44
CA VAL A 10 -31.78 -44.53 -45.68
C VAL A 10 -32.30 -43.98 -44.35
N SER A 11 -31.92 -44.61 -43.24
CA SER A 11 -32.20 -44.12 -41.89
C SER A 11 -31.08 -43.17 -41.45
N SER A 12 -31.35 -41.88 -41.37
CA SER A 12 -30.42 -40.89 -40.80
C SER A 12 -30.66 -40.72 -39.31
N SER A 13 -29.74 -41.23 -38.49
CA SER A 13 -29.72 -40.98 -37.04
C SER A 13 -29.12 -39.61 -36.76
N VAL A 14 -29.95 -38.66 -36.32
CA VAL A 14 -29.49 -37.37 -35.80
C VAL A 14 -29.03 -37.54 -34.35
N ALA A 15 -27.72 -37.57 -34.13
CA ALA A 15 -27.15 -37.52 -32.79
C ALA A 15 -27.28 -36.09 -32.24
N SER A 16 -28.17 -35.89 -31.28
CA SER A 16 -28.31 -34.59 -30.59
C SER A 16 -27.16 -34.44 -29.59
N ALA A 17 -26.19 -33.58 -29.93
CA ALA A 17 -25.12 -33.22 -29.00
C ALA A 17 -25.71 -32.31 -27.90
N ILE A 18 -25.83 -32.83 -26.69
CA ILE A 18 -26.15 -32.03 -25.51
C ILE A 18 -24.98 -31.05 -25.31
N PRO A 19 -25.20 -29.73 -25.33
CA PRO A 19 -24.14 -28.78 -25.03
C PRO A 19 -23.75 -28.98 -23.57
N THR A 20 -22.59 -29.61 -23.33
CA THR A 20 -21.96 -29.62 -22.02
C THR A 20 -21.53 -28.18 -21.75
N ARG A 21 -22.39 -27.43 -21.04
CA ARG A 21 -22.04 -26.13 -20.49
C ARG A 21 -20.89 -26.37 -19.52
N ALA A 22 -19.67 -26.06 -19.97
CA ALA A 22 -18.52 -26.04 -19.09
C ALA A 22 -18.88 -25.18 -17.87
N PRO A 23 -18.60 -25.64 -16.63
CA PRO A 23 -18.81 -24.80 -15.48
C PRO A 23 -18.06 -23.49 -15.70
N PRO A 24 -18.64 -22.33 -15.33
CA PRO A 24 -17.90 -21.08 -15.42
C PRO A 24 -16.58 -21.30 -14.68
N LYS A 25 -15.45 -21.12 -15.38
CA LYS A 25 -14.16 -21.02 -14.70
C LYS A 25 -14.37 -19.93 -13.66
N LEU A 26 -14.28 -20.26 -12.36
CA LEU A 26 -14.20 -19.22 -11.35
C LEU A 26 -13.07 -18.32 -11.81
N SER A 27 -13.40 -17.10 -12.21
CA SER A 27 -12.40 -16.06 -12.37
C SER A 27 -11.62 -16.08 -11.06
N ALA A 28 -10.30 -16.31 -11.12
CA ALA A 28 -9.46 -16.10 -9.96
C ALA A 28 -9.89 -14.76 -9.36
N ARG A 29 -10.33 -14.76 -8.09
CA ARG A 29 -10.70 -13.51 -7.42
C ARG A 29 -9.51 -12.55 -7.62
N ALA A 30 -9.79 -11.32 -8.04
CA ALA A 30 -8.74 -10.33 -8.22
C ALA A 30 -7.88 -10.26 -6.95
N ALA A 31 -6.56 -10.11 -7.13
CA ALA A 31 -5.63 -9.96 -6.02
C ALA A 31 -6.12 -8.82 -5.11
N PHE A 32 -6.03 -9.02 -3.80
CA PHE A 32 -6.30 -7.93 -2.87
C PHE A 32 -5.05 -7.06 -2.81
N GLU A 33 -5.14 -5.87 -3.39
CA GLU A 33 -4.06 -4.90 -3.42
C GLU A 33 -4.24 -3.90 -2.29
N TRP A 34 -3.16 -3.55 -1.61
CA TRP A 34 -3.20 -2.51 -0.62
C TRP A 34 -1.90 -1.72 -0.58
N THR A 35 -2.02 -0.46 -0.19
CA THR A 35 -0.90 0.49 -0.23
C THR A 35 -0.66 1.08 1.14
N ALA A 36 0.57 0.97 1.62
CA ALA A 36 0.99 1.59 2.86
C ALA A 36 1.76 2.88 2.54
N LEU A 37 1.23 4.00 3.04
CA LEU A 37 1.85 5.31 3.00
C LEU A 37 2.23 5.74 4.40
N GLY A 38 3.18 6.65 4.47
CA GLY A 38 3.43 7.40 5.67
C GLY A 38 4.90 7.57 6.04
N ASP A 39 5.06 7.87 7.31
CA ASP A 39 6.31 8.22 7.96
C ASP A 39 6.95 7.04 8.71
N SER A 40 7.80 7.34 9.71
CA SER A 40 8.52 6.37 10.52
C SER A 40 7.62 5.43 11.33
N TYR A 41 6.38 5.83 11.64
CA TYR A 41 5.42 4.98 12.34
C TYR A 41 4.95 3.82 11.46
N ALA A 42 4.78 4.07 10.15
CA ALA A 42 4.47 3.02 9.18
C ALA A 42 5.71 2.30 8.66
N SER A 43 6.86 2.98 8.57
CA SER A 43 8.12 2.33 8.24
C SER A 43 8.57 1.34 9.33
N GLY A 44 8.05 1.50 10.55
CA GLY A 44 8.29 0.62 11.69
C GLY A 44 9.70 0.74 12.24
N ILE A 45 10.25 1.96 12.31
CA ILE A 45 11.63 2.13 12.78
C ILE A 45 11.86 1.44 14.14
N GLY A 46 12.86 0.56 14.19
CA GLY A 46 13.17 -0.25 15.38
C GLY A 46 12.49 -1.62 15.45
N SER A 47 11.68 -2.02 14.46
CA SER A 47 10.99 -3.33 14.43
C SER A 47 11.71 -4.37 13.55
N GLY A 48 12.65 -5.13 14.12
CA GLY A 48 13.43 -6.10 13.34
C GLY A 48 14.51 -5.46 12.47
N VAL A 49 14.64 -5.88 11.20
CA VAL A 49 15.74 -5.50 10.30
C VAL A 49 15.24 -4.60 9.15
N PRO A 50 15.93 -3.49 8.82
CA PRO A 50 15.56 -2.66 7.68
C PRO A 50 16.00 -3.26 6.34
N ASP A 51 15.12 -3.26 5.33
CA ASP A 51 15.42 -3.73 3.96
C ASP A 51 16.48 -2.87 3.27
N GLU A 52 16.32 -1.55 3.39
CA GLU A 52 17.20 -0.54 2.78
C GLU A 52 17.74 0.37 3.90
N PRO A 53 18.77 -0.07 4.64
CA PRO A 53 19.38 0.75 5.68
C PRO A 53 19.81 2.11 5.09
N LYS A 54 19.53 3.21 5.82
CA LYS A 54 19.84 4.59 5.42
C LYS A 54 18.99 5.17 4.28
N LYS A 55 17.89 4.51 3.90
CA LYS A 55 16.88 5.02 2.95
C LYS A 55 15.56 5.28 3.67
N CYS A 56 14.43 4.82 3.12
CA CYS A 56 13.11 4.86 3.74
C CYS A 56 13.02 4.15 5.10
N PHE A 57 14.04 3.37 5.51
CA PHE A 57 14.05 2.63 6.78
C PHE A 57 12.77 1.80 6.96
N ARG A 58 12.47 0.95 5.99
CA ARG A 58 11.32 0.02 6.05
C ARG A 58 11.74 -1.27 6.74
N TYR A 59 11.22 -1.47 7.92
CA TYR A 59 11.59 -2.56 8.81
C TYR A 59 10.80 -3.84 8.53
N SER A 60 11.41 -4.99 8.76
CA SER A 60 10.84 -6.32 8.48
C SER A 60 9.62 -6.65 9.34
N GLU A 61 9.49 -6.02 10.50
CA GLU A 61 8.36 -6.25 11.43
C GLU A 61 7.45 -5.01 11.53
N ALA A 62 7.56 -4.08 10.57
CA ALA A 62 6.67 -2.94 10.49
C ALA A 62 5.22 -3.40 10.27
N TYR A 63 4.24 -2.65 10.79
CA TYR A 63 2.83 -3.05 10.67
C TYR A 63 2.40 -3.34 9.22
N PRO A 64 2.91 -2.64 8.17
CA PRO A 64 2.56 -2.98 6.81
C PRO A 64 2.96 -4.42 6.43
N ARG A 65 4.12 -4.88 6.89
CA ARG A 65 4.57 -6.25 6.62
C ARG A 65 3.83 -7.28 7.46
N VAL A 66 3.62 -7.00 8.73
CA VAL A 66 2.88 -7.91 9.61
C VAL A 66 1.49 -8.16 9.05
N ILE A 67 0.79 -7.12 8.57
CA ILE A 67 -0.51 -7.26 7.92
C ILE A 67 -0.40 -8.09 6.64
N GLN A 68 0.59 -7.82 5.79
CA GLN A 68 0.82 -8.56 4.55
C GLN A 68 1.10 -10.06 4.80
N ASP A 69 1.89 -10.37 5.82
CA ASP A 69 2.44 -11.71 6.04
C ASP A 69 1.57 -12.58 6.95
N THR A 70 0.84 -11.99 7.90
CA THR A 70 0.23 -12.76 9.01
C THR A 70 -1.25 -12.48 9.23
N ASP A 71 -1.79 -11.37 8.73
CA ASP A 71 -3.12 -10.95 9.13
C ASP A 71 -4.21 -11.62 8.30
N SER A 72 -5.18 -12.24 8.97
CA SER A 72 -6.36 -12.83 8.32
C SER A 72 -7.45 -11.80 8.00
N ILE A 73 -7.31 -10.56 8.50
CA ILE A 73 -8.25 -9.45 8.27
C ILE A 73 -8.24 -9.02 6.81
N ILE A 74 -7.08 -9.02 6.15
CA ILE A 74 -7.00 -8.73 4.71
C ILE A 74 -7.32 -10.01 3.92
N PRO A 75 -8.36 -10.00 3.06
CA PRO A 75 -8.73 -11.17 2.26
C PRO A 75 -7.57 -11.71 1.43
N ASP A 76 -7.10 -12.90 1.80
CA ASP A 76 -6.07 -13.60 1.06
C ASP A 76 -6.67 -14.52 0.00
N HIS A 77 -7.26 -13.96 -1.05
CA HIS A 77 -7.84 -14.77 -2.12
C HIS A 77 -6.79 -15.54 -2.97
N GLY A 78 -5.66 -15.91 -2.38
CA GLY A 78 -4.52 -16.59 -2.98
C GLY A 78 -3.49 -15.62 -3.58
N SER A 79 -3.68 -14.31 -3.41
CA SER A 79 -2.79 -13.27 -3.92
C SER A 79 -3.07 -11.95 -3.21
N ARG A 80 -2.15 -11.52 -2.33
CA ARG A 80 -2.13 -10.19 -1.71
C ARG A 80 -0.92 -9.42 -2.21
N VAL A 81 -1.14 -8.18 -2.60
CA VAL A 81 -0.08 -7.29 -3.08
C VAL A 81 0.02 -6.10 -2.15
N LEU A 82 1.17 -5.93 -1.51
CA LEU A 82 1.50 -4.75 -0.73
C LEU A 82 2.36 -3.81 -1.58
N ASN A 83 1.85 -2.61 -1.82
CA ASN A 83 2.66 -1.47 -2.28
C ASN A 83 3.20 -0.73 -1.03
N ASN A 84 4.41 -1.09 -0.59
CA ASN A 84 5.02 -0.50 0.61
C ASN A 84 5.82 0.77 0.27
N ILE A 85 5.16 1.92 0.26
CA ILE A 85 5.73 3.19 -0.23
C ILE A 85 6.30 4.04 0.92
N VAL A 86 5.96 3.69 2.16
CA VAL A 86 6.33 4.36 3.42
C VAL A 86 7.79 4.81 3.45
N SER A 87 8.06 5.95 4.10
CA SER A 87 9.42 6.45 4.28
C SER A 87 9.56 7.13 5.63
N SER A 88 10.49 6.66 6.45
CA SER A 88 10.86 7.35 7.69
C SER A 88 11.21 8.81 7.44
N GLY A 89 10.73 9.68 8.33
CA GLY A 89 10.96 11.13 8.27
C GLY A 89 10.09 11.89 7.27
N ALA A 90 9.19 11.22 6.53
CA ALA A 90 8.33 11.88 5.56
C ALA A 90 7.35 12.86 6.23
N SER A 91 7.37 14.12 5.78
CA SER A 91 6.33 15.13 6.04
C SER A 91 5.11 14.91 5.13
N VAL A 92 4.03 15.66 5.37
CA VAL A 92 2.89 15.71 4.44
C VAL A 92 3.33 16.13 3.04
N GLY A 93 4.28 17.07 2.94
CA GLY A 93 4.86 17.52 1.67
C GLY A 93 5.56 16.39 0.92
N ASP A 94 6.37 15.60 1.63
CA ASP A 94 7.07 14.45 1.05
C ASP A 94 6.11 13.36 0.58
N ILE A 95 5.06 13.09 1.37
CA ILE A 95 4.04 12.09 1.00
C ILE A 95 3.33 12.51 -0.30
N ARG A 96 2.91 13.78 -0.41
CA ARG A 96 2.29 14.31 -1.64
C ARG A 96 3.22 14.23 -2.84
N ALA A 97 4.50 14.56 -2.64
CA ALA A 97 5.47 14.61 -3.73
C ALA A 97 5.93 13.23 -4.20
N HIS A 98 5.97 12.23 -3.31
CA HIS A 98 6.70 10.99 -3.57
C HIS A 98 5.93 9.70 -3.34
N GLN A 99 4.84 9.70 -2.56
CA GLN A 99 4.16 8.47 -2.18
C GLN A 99 2.86 8.19 -2.95
N PHE A 100 2.42 9.12 -3.79
CA PHE A 100 1.30 8.95 -4.74
C PHE A 100 1.78 8.80 -6.19
N ALA A 101 3.00 8.32 -6.42
CA ALA A 101 3.55 8.19 -7.76
C ALA A 101 2.79 7.12 -8.57
N ASP A 102 2.51 7.41 -9.84
CA ASP A 102 1.84 6.48 -10.77
C ASP A 102 2.76 5.34 -11.24
N GLU A 103 4.08 5.53 -11.11
CA GLU A 103 5.11 4.58 -11.53
C GLU A 103 6.12 4.35 -10.40
N ASP A 104 6.79 3.19 -10.47
CA ASP A 104 7.87 2.86 -9.53
C ASP A 104 8.98 3.92 -9.63
N THR A 105 9.48 4.37 -8.48
CA THR A 105 10.54 5.38 -8.42
C THR A 105 11.76 4.84 -7.67
N THR A 106 12.93 5.39 -7.99
CA THR A 106 14.18 5.07 -7.31
C THR A 106 15.03 6.32 -7.25
N ASP A 107 15.57 6.63 -6.08
CA ASP A 107 16.53 7.72 -5.93
C ASP A 107 17.55 7.43 -4.81
N THR A 108 18.57 8.29 -4.74
CA THR A 108 19.67 8.14 -3.79
C THR A 108 19.31 8.49 -2.36
N MET A 109 18.21 9.20 -2.09
CA MET A 109 17.80 9.60 -0.75
C MET A 109 16.87 8.56 -0.13
N TYR A 110 15.92 8.06 -0.90
CA TYR A 110 14.81 7.25 -0.43
C TYR A 110 14.84 5.81 -0.95
N GLY A 111 15.74 5.45 -1.87
CA GLY A 111 15.82 4.08 -2.38
C GLY A 111 14.66 3.74 -3.31
N SER A 112 14.32 2.46 -3.39
CA SER A 112 13.25 1.99 -4.28
C SER A 112 11.88 2.21 -3.64
N ARG A 113 10.93 2.74 -4.39
CA ARG A 113 9.54 2.90 -3.96
C ARG A 113 8.61 2.38 -5.05
N PRO A 114 7.70 1.46 -4.75
CA PRO A 114 6.70 1.05 -5.72
C PRO A 114 5.73 2.20 -5.98
N LYS A 115 5.02 2.16 -7.11
CA LYS A 115 3.90 3.04 -7.40
C LYS A 115 2.76 2.88 -6.39
N PHE A 116 1.89 3.88 -6.34
CA PHE A 116 0.67 3.86 -5.51
C PHE A 116 -0.25 2.69 -5.84
N GLY A 117 -0.37 2.36 -7.14
CA GLY A 117 -1.20 1.27 -7.62
C GLY A 117 -2.69 1.60 -7.63
N ASN A 118 -3.55 0.58 -7.54
CA ASN A 118 -5.00 0.74 -7.43
C ASN A 118 -5.54 -0.08 -6.24
N PRO A 119 -5.15 0.30 -5.01
CA PRO A 119 -5.41 -0.51 -3.83
C PRO A 119 -6.89 -0.57 -3.46
N ASN A 120 -7.32 -1.71 -2.91
CA ASN A 120 -8.60 -1.86 -2.24
C ASN A 120 -8.64 -1.11 -0.90
N ILE A 121 -7.49 -0.97 -0.24
CA ILE A 121 -7.32 -0.21 1.00
C ILE A 121 -5.94 0.47 1.02
N ALA A 122 -5.89 1.68 1.57
CA ALA A 122 -4.64 2.34 1.88
C ALA A 122 -4.57 2.71 3.37
N THR A 123 -3.37 2.62 3.95
CA THR A 123 -3.07 3.11 5.30
C THR A 123 -2.14 4.32 5.24
N LEU A 124 -2.25 5.22 6.20
CA LEU A 124 -1.49 6.47 6.23
C LEU A 124 -1.11 6.85 7.66
N SER A 125 0.19 7.04 7.92
CA SER A 125 0.69 7.75 9.10
C SER A 125 1.44 9.01 8.68
N LEU A 126 1.10 10.16 9.24
CA LEU A 126 1.74 11.44 8.91
C LEU A 126 1.54 12.47 10.02
N GLY A 127 2.17 13.63 9.87
CA GLY A 127 1.95 14.81 10.71
C GLY A 127 2.96 14.97 11.83
N GLY A 128 3.53 13.88 12.34
CA GLY A 128 4.54 13.94 13.41
C GLY A 128 5.80 14.72 13.00
N ASN A 129 6.27 14.53 11.77
CA ASN A 129 7.42 15.27 11.23
C ASN A 129 7.07 16.74 10.98
N ASP A 130 5.86 17.04 10.53
CA ASP A 130 5.38 18.38 10.23
C ASP A 130 5.30 19.27 11.49
N ILE A 131 4.89 18.71 12.62
CA ILE A 131 4.87 19.42 13.91
C ILE A 131 6.22 19.39 14.65
N GLY A 132 7.25 18.77 14.06
CA GLY A 132 8.58 18.68 14.67
C GLY A 132 8.65 17.77 15.90
N LEU A 133 7.86 16.69 15.95
CA LEU A 133 7.82 15.78 17.11
C LEU A 133 9.19 15.22 17.47
N GLN A 134 10.04 14.93 16.47
CA GLN A 134 11.41 14.49 16.70
C GLN A 134 12.21 15.53 17.49
N TYR A 135 12.11 16.81 17.14
CA TYR A 135 12.80 17.89 17.83
C TYR A 135 12.27 18.10 19.25
N LEU A 136 10.95 17.98 19.45
CA LEU A 136 10.37 18.04 20.79
C LEU A 136 10.93 16.94 21.70
N ILE A 137 10.92 15.70 21.22
CA ILE A 137 11.38 14.55 22.02
C ILE A 137 12.89 14.65 22.25
N ASP A 138 13.66 15.02 21.23
CA ASP A 138 15.10 15.17 21.38
C ASP A 138 15.44 16.32 22.34
N SER A 139 15.00 17.55 22.07
CA SER A 139 15.38 18.72 22.86
C SER A 139 14.84 18.71 24.29
N CYS A 140 13.71 18.06 24.57
CA CYS A 140 13.08 18.08 25.90
C CYS A 140 13.31 16.82 26.74
N ILE A 141 13.58 15.66 26.12
CA ILE A 141 13.67 14.37 26.84
C ILE A 141 15.05 13.76 26.71
N TYR A 142 15.49 13.45 25.49
CA TYR A 142 16.72 12.66 25.29
C TYR A 142 17.99 13.49 25.27
N ASN A 143 17.89 14.71 24.76
CA ASN A 143 18.96 15.68 24.65
C ASN A 143 20.16 15.11 23.88
N PHE A 144 19.94 14.45 22.74
CA PHE A 144 21.02 13.92 21.91
C PHE A 144 21.85 15.05 21.28
N TYR A 145 21.22 16.20 20.99
CA TYR A 145 21.86 17.36 20.38
C TYR A 145 21.64 18.67 21.18
N PRO A 146 22.20 18.78 22.41
CA PRO A 146 21.90 19.86 23.36
C PRO A 146 22.22 21.28 22.88
N THR A 147 23.13 21.41 21.91
CA THR A 147 23.62 22.71 21.44
C THR A 147 22.94 23.18 20.16
N VAL A 148 22.08 22.36 19.57
CA VAL A 148 21.49 22.63 18.24
C VAL A 148 20.14 23.31 18.35
N TYR A 149 19.31 22.89 19.31
CA TYR A 149 17.92 23.33 19.38
C TYR A 149 17.37 23.16 20.81
N SER A 150 16.88 24.22 21.44
CA SER A 150 16.41 24.17 22.83
C SER A 150 14.98 23.63 22.94
N CYS A 151 14.62 23.08 24.11
CA CYS A 151 13.26 22.61 24.36
C CYS A 151 12.22 23.73 24.22
N ASP A 152 12.53 24.95 24.66
CA ASP A 152 11.60 26.08 24.56
C ASP A 152 11.37 26.51 23.10
N GLU A 153 12.42 26.48 22.27
CA GLU A 153 12.29 26.70 20.81
C GLU A 153 11.45 25.60 20.17
N ALA A 154 11.74 24.33 20.45
CA ALA A 154 10.97 23.20 19.93
C ALA A 154 9.48 23.26 20.30
N ARG A 155 9.17 23.63 21.56
CA ARG A 155 7.79 23.81 22.02
C ARG A 155 7.10 24.97 21.33
N LYS A 156 7.80 26.10 21.15
CA LYS A 156 7.26 27.27 20.47
C LYS A 156 6.92 26.95 19.01
N ASP A 157 7.83 26.32 18.28
CA ASP A 157 7.66 26.04 16.86
C ASP A 157 6.55 25.00 16.64
N ALA A 158 6.53 23.92 17.42
CA ALA A 158 5.43 22.95 17.36
C ALA A 158 4.06 23.57 17.68
N SER A 159 4.00 24.45 18.70
CA SER A 159 2.76 25.14 19.07
C SER A 159 2.27 26.08 17.97
N ALA A 160 3.20 26.73 17.24
CA ALA A 160 2.85 27.60 16.12
C ALA A 160 2.22 26.81 14.97
N VAL A 161 2.77 25.63 14.63
CA VAL A 161 2.21 24.76 13.59
C VAL A 161 0.83 24.22 13.99
N VAL A 162 0.67 23.76 15.23
CA VAL A 162 -0.61 23.22 15.71
C VAL A 162 -1.69 24.30 15.79
N ALA A 163 -1.31 25.55 16.08
CA ALA A 163 -2.23 26.68 16.12
C ALA A 163 -2.54 27.26 14.72
N ASP A 164 -1.90 26.75 13.66
CA ASP A 164 -2.10 27.27 12.30
C ASP A 164 -3.54 26.99 11.82
N PRO A 165 -4.33 28.03 11.48
CA PRO A 165 -5.68 27.86 10.96
C PRO A 165 -5.74 26.99 9.69
N MET A 166 -4.68 26.95 8.87
CA MET A 166 -4.63 26.08 7.69
C MET A 166 -4.69 24.60 8.05
N LEU A 167 -4.20 24.22 9.24
CA LEU A 167 -4.29 22.85 9.75
C LEU A 167 -5.72 22.51 10.21
N VAL A 168 -6.42 23.47 10.82
CA VAL A 168 -7.75 23.28 11.42
C VAL A 168 -8.85 23.33 10.36
N ASP A 169 -8.80 24.31 9.46
CA ASP A 169 -9.87 24.58 8.52
C ASP A 169 -9.77 23.69 7.26
N GLY A 170 -8.55 23.29 6.88
CA GLY A 170 -8.26 22.49 5.68
C GLY A 170 -8.64 21.01 5.75
N ILE A 171 -9.10 20.51 6.90
CA ILE A 171 -9.57 19.11 7.05
C ILE A 171 -11.08 19.00 6.74
N SER A 172 -11.81 20.12 6.74
CA SER A 172 -13.27 20.15 6.63
C SER A 172 -13.84 20.47 5.23
N SER A 173 -12.96 20.72 4.25
CA SER A 173 -13.30 21.08 2.86
C SER A 173 -12.99 19.97 1.87
#